data_AF-A0AAV4GPR5-F1
#
_entry.id   AF-A0AAV4GPR5-F1
#
_cell.length_a   1.000
_cell.length_b   1.000
_cell.length_c   1.000
_cell.angle_alpha   90.00
_cell.angle_beta   90.00
_cell.angle_gamma   90.00
#
_symmetry.space_group_name_H-M   'P 1'
#
loop_
_entity.id
_entity.type
_entity.pdbx_description
1 polymer ?
#
loop_
_entity_poly.entity_id
_entity_poly.type
_entity_poly.pdbx_seq_one_letter_code
_entity_poly.pdbx_strand_id
1 'polypeptide(L)'
;MLRLRRLCQDDHDFQEQCLRMRDFFVSCGYYLEILDDAWNRVSKISRTDALIPRPEKSSQRTKLVMTYHLHNLVARKIVLNNLSILQADPDACKGF
;
A
#
# COMPACT_ATOMS: atom_id res chain seq x y z
N MET A 1 -4.20 7.29 8.71
CA MET A 1 -3.56 7.76 9.96
C MET A 1 -2.03 7.74 9.87
N LEU A 2 -1.36 6.63 9.51
CA LEU A 2 0.12 6.55 9.52
C LEU A 2 0.84 7.60 8.65
N ARG A 3 0.29 7.92 7.47
CA ARG A 3 0.86 8.96 6.61
C ARG A 3 0.85 10.34 7.28
N LEU A 4 -0.18 10.63 8.08
CA LEU A 4 -0.33 11.89 8.81
C LEU A 4 0.78 12.04 9.87
N ARG A 5 1.14 10.94 10.55
CA ARG A 5 2.26 10.89 11.51
C ARG A 5 3.60 11.35 10.94
N ARG A 6 3.81 11.17 9.63
CA ARG A 6 5.02 11.62 8.93
C ARG A 6 4.99 13.11 8.58
N LEU A 7 3.80 13.63 8.30
CA LEU A 7 3.58 15.00 7.83
C LEU A 7 3.55 16.00 8.98
N CYS A 8 2.99 15.62 10.12
CA CYS A 8 2.87 16.48 11.29
C CYS A 8 4.23 16.84 11.89
N GLN A 9 4.32 18.04 12.45
CA GLN A 9 5.55 18.59 12.99
C GLN A 9 5.89 17.99 14.35
N ASP A 10 4.90 17.83 15.21
CA ASP A 10 5.05 17.28 16.56
C ASP A 10 3.84 16.42 16.94
N ASP A 11 3.89 15.84 18.14
CA ASP A 11 2.83 14.96 18.64
C ASP A 11 1.51 15.71 18.88
N HIS A 12 1.56 17.00 19.18
CA HIS A 12 0.37 17.81 19.44
C HIS A 12 -0.38 18.11 18.13
N ASP A 13 0.34 18.60 17.11
CA ASP A 13 -0.19 18.79 15.77
C ASP A 13 -0.74 17.47 15.21
N PHE A 14 -0.03 16.36 15.43
CA PHE A 14 -0.52 15.04 15.03
C PHE A 14 -1.87 14.68 15.68
N GLN A 15 -2.03 14.94 16.98
CA GLN A 15 -3.30 14.67 17.67
C GLN A 15 -4.43 15.53 17.11
N GLU A 16 -4.19 16.82 16.91
CA GLU A 16 -5.19 17.73 16.37
C GLU A 16 -5.62 17.32 14.95
N GLN A 17 -4.66 17.06 14.06
CA GLN A 17 -4.97 16.64 12.70
C GLN A 17 -5.67 15.28 12.64
N CYS A 18 -5.34 14.37 13.55
CA CYS A 18 -6.02 13.08 13.61
C CYS A 18 -7.47 13.19 14.07
N LEU A 19 -7.79 14.08 15.00
CA LEU A 19 -9.18 14.34 15.39
C LEU A 19 -9.97 14.89 14.20
N ARG A 20 -9.44 15.90 13.50
CA ARG A 20 -10.06 16.44 12.27
C ARG A 20 -10.27 15.35 11.22
N MET A 21 -9.28 14.47 11.04
CA MET A 21 -9.37 13.36 10.07
C MET A 21 -10.38 12.30 10.51
N ARG A 22 -10.51 12.04 11.81
CA ARG A 22 -11.52 11.14 12.38
C ARG A 22 -12.92 11.67 12.10
N ASP A 23 -13.18 12.94 12.40
CA ASP A 23 -14.48 13.57 12.20
C ASP A 23 -14.88 13.53 10.71
N PHE A 24 -13.93 13.77 9.82
CA PHE A 24 -14.13 13.61 8.38
C PHE A 24 -14.54 12.18 8.01
N PHE A 25 -13.84 11.16 8.49
CA PHE A 25 -14.20 9.76 8.18
C PHE A 25 -15.55 9.35 8.77
N VAL A 26 -15.90 9.83 9.97
CA VAL A 26 -17.23 9.61 10.54
C VAL A 26 -18.30 10.22 9.66
N SER A 27 -18.09 11.44 9.14
CA SER A 27 -19.01 12.09 8.20
C SER A 27 -19.17 11.33 6.88
N CYS A 28 -18.14 10.58 6.46
CA CYS A 28 -18.21 9.68 5.30
C CYS A 28 -18.87 8.33 5.60
N GLY A 29 -19.32 8.08 6.83
CA GLY A 29 -19.99 6.84 7.24
C GLY A 29 -19.06 5.70 7.65
N TYR A 30 -17.78 5.98 7.93
CA TYR A 30 -16.89 4.97 8.50
C TYR A 30 -17.19 4.70 9.97
N TYR A 31 -17.16 3.43 10.37
CA TYR A 31 -17.38 3.02 11.76
C TYR A 31 -16.24 3.49 12.68
N LEU A 32 -16.62 3.97 13.87
CA LEU A 32 -15.67 4.44 14.89
C LEU A 32 -14.67 3.38 15.32
N GLU A 33 -15.09 2.11 15.43
CA GLU A 33 -14.23 1.00 15.85
C GLU A 33 -12.99 0.84 14.96
N ILE A 34 -13.15 0.99 13.63
CA ILE A 34 -12.05 0.89 12.67
C ILE A 34 -11.11 2.09 12.81
N LEU A 35 -11.66 3.27 13.08
CA LEU A 35 -10.90 4.49 13.26
C LEU A 35 -10.10 4.47 14.58
N ASP A 36 -10.70 3.93 15.64
CA ASP A 36 -10.07 3.81 16.95
C ASP A 36 -8.96 2.74 16.95
N ASP A 37 -9.15 1.60 16.26
CA ASP A 37 -8.07 0.64 16.04
C ASP A 37 -6.93 1.27 15.22
N ALA A 38 -7.26 1.97 14.13
CA ALA A 38 -6.26 2.66 13.32
C ALA A 38 -5.50 3.74 14.13
N TRP A 39 -6.18 4.44 15.03
CA TRP A 39 -5.57 5.40 15.94
C TRP A 39 -4.62 4.71 16.93
N ASN A 40 -5.07 3.66 17.60
CA ASN A 40 -4.29 2.89 18.57
C ASN A 40 -3.02 2.27 17.96
N ARG A 41 -3.08 1.90 16.69
CA ARG A 41 -1.91 1.37 15.97
C ARG A 41 -0.90 2.44 15.64
N VAL A 42 -1.35 3.64 15.28
CA VAL A 42 -0.46 4.74 14.87
C VAL A 42 0.08 5.52 16.06
N SER A 43 -0.66 5.63 17.16
CA SER A 43 -0.21 6.28 18.40
C SER A 43 1.02 5.61 19.02
N LYS A 44 1.20 4.30 18.79
CA LYS A 44 2.37 3.53 19.22
C LYS A 44 3.63 3.78 18.38
N ILE A 45 3.52 4.46 17.24
CA ILE A 45 4.61 4.67 16.30
C ILE A 45 5.15 6.09 16.48
N SER A 46 6.44 6.23 16.77
CA SER A 46 7.07 7.56 16.87
C SER A 46 7.19 8.21 15.49
N ARG A 47 7.31 9.54 15.44
CA ARG A 47 7.56 10.25 14.16
C ARG A 47 8.85 9.76 13.51
N THR A 48 9.90 9.55 14.31
CA THR A 48 11.20 9.05 13.83
C THR A 48 11.06 7.68 13.18
N ASP A 49 10.33 6.76 13.81
CA ASP A 49 10.08 5.42 13.22
C ASP A 49 9.23 5.51 11.96
N ALA A 50 8.26 6.42 11.94
CA ALA A 50 7.41 6.63 10.77
C ALA A 50 8.22 7.15 9.57
N LEU A 51 9.28 7.93 9.78
CA LEU A 51 10.14 8.48 8.73
C LEU A 51 11.16 7.47 8.19
N ILE A 52 11.37 6.34 8.88
CA ILE A 52 12.29 5.30 8.40
C ILE A 52 11.79 4.79 7.04
N PRO A 53 12.59 4.90 5.97
CA PRO A 53 12.22 4.37 4.68
C PRO A 53 12.13 2.85 4.80
N ARG A 54 11.04 2.28 4.28
CA ARG A 54 10.95 0.83 4.17
C ARG A 54 12.03 0.38 3.17
N PRO A 55 12.87 -0.62 3.49
CA PRO A 55 13.82 -1.13 2.52
C PRO A 55 13.06 -1.53 1.27
N GLU A 56 13.46 -0.95 0.13
CA GLU A 56 12.92 -1.35 -1.14
C GLU A 56 13.24 -2.83 -1.30
N LYS A 57 12.22 -3.68 -1.28
CA LYS A 57 12.37 -4.99 -1.89
C LYS A 57 12.71 -4.68 -3.33
N SER A 58 13.86 -5.15 -3.82
CA SER A 58 14.19 -5.15 -5.24
C SER A 58 13.11 -5.96 -5.95
N SER A 59 12.02 -5.28 -6.27
CA SER A 59 10.91 -5.86 -6.98
C SER A 59 11.40 -5.92 -8.40
N GLN A 60 12.04 -7.04 -8.76
CA GLN A 60 12.17 -7.47 -10.14
C GLN A 60 10.76 -7.79 -10.67
N ARG A 61 9.90 -6.77 -10.70
CA ARG A 61 8.52 -6.90 -11.13
C ARG A 61 8.57 -7.02 -12.64
N THR A 62 8.44 -8.24 -13.13
CA THR A 62 8.28 -8.54 -14.55
C THR A 62 7.10 -7.73 -15.09
N LYS A 63 7.36 -6.91 -16.11
CA LYS A 63 6.30 -6.14 -16.78
C LYS A 63 5.63 -7.06 -17.81
N LEU A 64 4.35 -7.36 -17.61
CA LEU A 64 3.55 -8.04 -18.62
C LEU A 64 2.86 -6.98 -19.49
N VAL A 65 3.32 -6.82 -20.73
CA VAL A 65 2.71 -5.94 -21.73
C VAL A 65 1.91 -6.80 -22.70
N MET A 66 0.62 -6.52 -22.86
CA MET A 66 -0.27 -7.22 -23.80
C MET A 66 -1.11 -6.20 -24.57
N THR A 67 -1.42 -6.50 -25.82
CA THR A 67 -2.38 -5.70 -26.61
C THR A 67 -3.80 -5.86 -26.05
N TYR A 68 -4.61 -4.81 -26.12
CA TYR A 68 -5.99 -4.85 -25.65
C TYR A 68 -6.87 -5.61 -26.65
N HIS A 69 -7.02 -6.92 -26.44
CA HIS A 69 -7.88 -7.81 -27.21
C HIS A 69 -8.67 -8.71 -26.26
N LEU A 70 -9.92 -9.05 -26.58
CA LEU A 70 -10.80 -9.83 -25.68
C LEU A 70 -10.17 -11.19 -25.31
N HIS A 71 -9.53 -11.88 -26.26
CA HIS A 71 -8.78 -13.11 -26.01
C HIS A 71 -7.60 -12.92 -25.04
N ASN A 72 -6.95 -11.76 -25.04
CA ASN A 72 -5.80 -11.48 -24.16
C ASN A 72 -6.22 -11.31 -22.70
N LEU A 73 -7.50 -11.05 -22.40
CA LEU A 73 -7.98 -10.98 -21.01
C LEU A 73 -7.91 -12.35 -20.32
N VAL A 74 -8.23 -13.42 -21.05
CA VAL A 74 -8.16 -14.79 -20.54
C VAL A 74 -6.70 -15.19 -20.34
N ALA A 75 -5.85 -14.97 -21.34
CA ALA A 75 -4.42 -15.24 -21.26
C ALA A 75 -3.74 -14.43 -20.12
N ARG A 76 -4.09 -13.15 -19.95
CA ARG A 76 -3.60 -12.31 -18.84
C ARG A 76 -3.89 -12.94 -17.49
N LYS A 77 -5.11 -13.44 -17.27
CA LYS A 77 -5.50 -14.08 -16.00
C LYS A 77 -4.66 -15.32 -15.73
N ILE A 78 -4.45 -16.16 -16.74
CA ILE A 78 -3.64 -17.38 -16.63
C ILE A 78 -2.18 -17.03 -16.30
N VAL A 79 -1.58 -16.08 -17.02
CA VAL A 79 -0.19 -15.66 -16.80
C VAL A 79 0.01 -15.07 -15.40
N LEU A 80 -0.90 -14.18 -14.95
CA LEU A 80 -0.79 -13.57 -13.63
C LEU A 80 -0.94 -14.58 -12.48
N ASN A 81 -1.80 -15.59 -12.66
CA ASN A 81 -1.97 -16.65 -11.66
C ASN A 81 -0.77 -17.59 -11.55
N ASN A 82 0.01 -17.73 -12.64
CA ASN A 82 1.15 -18.66 -12.73
C ASN A 82 2.50 -17.93 -12.80
N LEU A 83 2.55 -16.66 -12.40
CA LEU A 83 3.72 -15.81 -12.55
C LEU A 83 4.95 -16.36 -11.81
N SER A 84 4.76 -17.04 -10.68
CA SER A 84 5.84 -17.68 -9.91
C SER A 84 6.59 -18.75 -10.70
N ILE A 85 5.90 -19.47 -11.60
CA ILE A 85 6.52 -20.50 -12.46
C ILE A 85 7.40 -19.81 -13.50
N LEU A 86 6.91 -18.73 -14.11
CA LEU A 86 7.68 -17.96 -15.09
C LEU A 86 8.90 -17.26 -14.48
N GLN A 87 8.82 -16.87 -13.20
CA GLN A 87 9.95 -16.29 -12.47
C GLN A 87 11.03 -17.32 -12.10
N ALA A 88 10.66 -18.60 -11.98
CA ALA A 88 11.62 -19.67 -11.72
C ALA A 88 12.44 -20.04 -12.96
N ASP A 89 12.00 -19.63 -14.15
CA ASP A 89 12.69 -19.85 -15.41
C ASP A 89 13.68 -18.70 -15.70
N PRO A 90 15.01 -18.96 -15.73
CA PRO A 90 16.03 -17.94 -15.97
C PRO A 90 16.04 -17.39 -17.41
N ASP A 91 15.45 -18.11 -18.38
CA ASP A 91 15.36 -17.64 -19.76
C ASP A 91 14.09 -16.82 -20.03
N ALA A 92 13.00 -17.12 -19.32
CA ALA A 92 11.77 -16.33 -19.38
C ALA A 92 11.99 -14.88 -18.90
N CYS A 93 12.90 -14.66 -17.93
CA CYS A 93 13.23 -13.32 -17.43
C CYS A 93 14.02 -12.44 -18.42
N LYS A 94 14.54 -12.98 -19.54
CA LYS A 94 15.34 -12.23 -20.52
C LYS A 94 14.50 -11.63 -21.66
N GLY A 95 13.24 -12.03 -21.80
CA GLY A 95 12.38 -11.72 -22.96
C GLY A 95 11.24 -10.72 -22.72
N PHE A 96 11.17 -10.09 -21.55
CA PHE A 96 10.13 -9.11 -21.20
C PHE A 96 10.70 -7.72 -20.89
#